data_AF-A0A5N5MGL4-F1
#
_entry.id   AF-A0A5N5MGL4-F1
#
_cell.length_a   1.000
_cell.length_b   1.000
_cell.length_c   1.000
_cell.angle_alpha   90.00
_cell.angle_beta   90.00
_cell.angle_gamma   90.00
#
_symmetry.space_group_name_H-M   'P 1'
#
loop_
_entity.id
_entity.type
_entity.pdbx_description
1 polymer ?
#
loop_
_entity_poly.entity_id
_entity_poly.type
_entity_poly.pdbx_seq_one_letter_code
_entity_poly.pdbx_strand_id
1 'polypeptide(L)'
;MSSARARCFFIFFVLVFWSVVRVGKCTPPTCYSRALQLSKEIMDVLEKTHRSPRTNECAKIFPKMFLDVHNSCVTAKLRDFLYVLENLPVEHCRVRPRIVSLKRKIQTLYYIIGRVCYRDMVYLTNDCEALDTGIKHPHYTEYTLQLLEETS
;
A
#
# COMPACT_ATOMS: atom_id res chain seq x y z
N MET A 1 -33.70 46.39 24.34
CA MET A 1 -33.46 44.99 24.77
C MET A 1 -33.51 44.00 23.59
N SER A 2 -32.68 44.22 22.56
CA SER A 2 -32.60 43.35 21.38
C SER A 2 -31.17 43.39 20.83
N SER A 3 -30.27 42.53 21.34
CA SER A 3 -28.91 42.40 20.76
C SER A 3 -28.07 41.23 21.30
N ALA A 4 -28.43 40.61 22.43
CA ALA A 4 -27.58 39.59 23.07
C ALA A 4 -27.92 38.13 22.71
N ARG A 5 -29.16 37.83 22.29
CA ARG A 5 -29.62 36.44 22.05
C ARG A 5 -29.16 35.85 20.71
N ALA A 6 -28.94 36.68 19.68
CA ALA A 6 -28.57 36.22 18.34
C ALA A 6 -27.07 35.89 18.21
N ARG A 7 -26.21 36.44 19.09
CA ARG A 7 -24.75 36.21 19.05
C ARG A 7 -24.37 34.84 19.61
N CYS A 8 -25.05 34.36 20.66
CA CYS A 8 -24.80 33.02 21.22
C CYS A 8 -25.26 31.88 20.30
N PHE A 9 -26.36 32.06 19.55
CA PHE A 9 -26.83 31.03 18.62
C PHE A 9 -25.88 30.87 17.41
N PHE A 10 -25.33 31.98 16.89
CA PHE A 10 -24.39 31.92 15.77
C PHE A 10 -23.04 31.34 16.20
N ILE A 11 -22.56 31.66 17.41
CA ILE A 11 -21.31 31.09 17.95
C ILE A 11 -21.47 29.59 18.24
N PHE A 12 -22.62 29.13 18.74
CA PHE A 12 -22.87 27.71 18.98
C PHE A 12 -22.92 26.92 17.66
N PHE A 13 -23.56 27.47 16.61
CA PHE A 13 -23.60 26.83 15.29
C PHE A 13 -22.22 26.77 14.62
N VAL A 14 -21.42 27.85 14.72
CA VAL A 14 -20.05 27.89 14.16
C VAL A 14 -19.09 26.99 14.94
N LEU A 15 -19.19 26.92 16.27
CA LEU A 15 -18.37 26.03 17.09
C LEU A 15 -18.70 24.55 16.86
N VAL A 16 -19.98 24.19 16.71
CA VAL A 16 -20.41 22.82 16.39
C VAL A 16 -20.00 22.42 14.97
N PHE A 17 -20.09 23.33 13.99
CA PHE A 17 -19.60 23.05 12.63
C PHE A 17 -18.07 22.89 12.57
N TRP A 18 -17.32 23.62 13.41
CA TRP A 18 -15.86 23.51 13.45
C TRP A 18 -15.35 22.24 14.15
N SER A 19 -16.12 21.65 15.06
CA SER A 19 -15.79 20.34 15.65
C SER A 19 -16.08 19.17 14.71
N VAL A 20 -17.08 19.27 13.82
CA VAL A 20 -17.38 18.23 12.82
C VAL A 20 -16.25 18.10 11.78
N VAL A 21 -15.55 19.18 11.45
CA VAL A 21 -14.43 19.17 10.48
C VAL A 21 -13.14 18.53 11.07
N ARG A 22 -13.11 18.20 12.36
CA ARG A 22 -11.95 17.55 13.01
C ARG A 22 -12.08 16.03 13.23
N VAL A 23 -13.07 15.39 12.61
CA VAL A 23 -13.20 13.91 12.59
C VAL A 23 -12.52 13.33 11.35
N GLY A 24 -11.25 13.67 11.13
CA GLY A 24 -10.45 13.15 10.00
C GLY A 24 -9.32 12.19 10.40
N LYS A 25 -9.01 12.06 11.70
CA LYS A 25 -7.76 11.40 12.15
C LYS A 25 -7.87 10.57 13.43
N CYS A 26 -9.06 10.39 14.00
CA CYS A 26 -9.23 9.71 15.30
C CYS A 26 -9.66 8.24 15.20
N THR A 27 -9.86 7.69 14.00
CA THR A 27 -9.96 6.25 13.84
C THR A 27 -8.55 5.68 13.72
N PRO A 28 -8.09 4.79 14.63
CA PRO A 28 -6.85 4.08 14.41
C PRO A 28 -6.94 3.37 13.06
N PRO A 29 -5.88 3.38 12.23
CA PRO A 29 -5.95 2.75 10.92
C PRO A 29 -6.32 1.28 11.11
N THR A 30 -7.38 0.84 10.44
CA THR A 30 -7.72 -0.59 10.36
C THR A 30 -6.53 -1.35 9.77
N CYS A 31 -6.45 -2.66 10.05
CA CYS A 31 -5.36 -3.50 9.56
C CYS A 31 -5.15 -3.34 8.05
N TYR A 32 -6.25 -3.39 7.29
CA TYR A 32 -6.29 -3.13 5.86
C TYR A 32 -5.71 -1.76 5.47
N SER A 33 -6.20 -0.66 6.06
CA SER A 33 -5.75 0.69 5.71
C SER A 33 -4.25 0.88 6.00
N ARG A 34 -3.75 0.26 7.07
CA ARG A 34 -2.33 0.28 7.41
C ARG A 34 -1.48 -0.51 6.42
N ALA A 35 -1.92 -1.70 6.03
CA ALA A 35 -1.26 -2.52 5.01
C ALA A 35 -1.20 -1.78 3.66
N LEU A 36 -2.31 -1.18 3.25
CA LEU A 36 -2.42 -0.42 2.01
C LEU A 36 -1.49 0.82 2.03
N GLN A 37 -1.48 1.58 3.12
CA GLN A 37 -0.59 2.73 3.27
C GLN A 37 0.88 2.30 3.21
N LEU A 38 1.25 1.27 3.96
CA LEU A 38 2.63 0.78 4.01
C LEU A 38 3.10 0.23 2.65
N SER A 39 2.22 -0.45 1.91
CA SER A 39 2.49 -0.88 0.53
C SER A 39 2.85 0.30 -0.37
N LYS A 40 2.06 1.39 -0.33
CA LYS A 40 2.34 2.62 -1.10
C LYS A 40 3.66 3.27 -0.69
N GLU A 41 3.95 3.33 0.60
CA GLU A 41 5.23 3.85 1.11
C GLU A 41 6.42 3.01 0.61
N ILE A 42 6.29 1.68 0.54
CA ILE A 42 7.34 0.81 0.03
C ILE A 42 7.58 1.07 -1.46
N MET A 43 6.52 1.16 -2.25
CA MET A 43 6.62 1.45 -3.69
C MET A 43 7.32 2.79 -3.95
N ASP A 44 6.96 3.84 -3.20
CA ASP A 44 7.61 5.16 -3.27
C ASP A 44 9.09 5.11 -2.87
N VAL A 45 9.44 4.40 -1.79
CA VAL A 45 10.84 4.24 -1.37
C VAL A 45 11.64 3.43 -2.40
N LEU A 46 11.04 2.40 -2.99
CA LEU A 46 11.67 1.59 -4.04
C LEU A 46 11.94 2.45 -5.27
N GLU A 47 10.96 3.21 -5.75
CA GLU A 47 11.13 4.12 -6.89
C GLU A 47 12.25 5.14 -6.63
N LYS A 48 12.25 5.78 -5.44
CA LYS A 48 13.31 6.70 -5.02
C LYS A 48 14.68 6.03 -4.96
N THR A 49 14.72 4.75 -4.62
CA THR A 49 15.95 3.96 -4.55
C THR A 49 16.53 3.71 -5.94
N HIS A 50 15.68 3.39 -6.92
CA HIS A 50 16.08 3.27 -8.34
C HIS A 50 16.48 4.62 -8.96
N ARG A 51 15.75 5.71 -8.64
CA ARG A 51 15.99 7.03 -9.23
C ARG A 51 17.24 7.72 -8.69
N SER A 52 17.60 7.47 -7.43
CA SER A 52 18.70 8.21 -6.80
C SER A 52 20.08 7.70 -7.24
N PRO A 53 21.00 8.56 -7.70
CA PRO A 53 22.32 8.14 -8.18
C PRO A 53 23.17 7.44 -7.11
N ARG A 54 22.91 7.71 -5.82
CA ARG A 54 23.62 7.10 -4.69
C ARG A 54 23.22 5.64 -4.43
N THR A 55 22.03 5.24 -4.87
CA THR A 55 21.46 3.91 -4.59
C THR A 55 21.07 3.16 -5.85
N ASN A 56 21.09 3.81 -7.02
CA ASN A 56 20.75 3.22 -8.31
C ASN A 56 21.58 1.97 -8.59
N GLU A 57 22.90 2.01 -8.39
CA GLU A 57 23.77 0.86 -8.66
C GLU A 57 23.38 -0.37 -7.82
N CYS A 58 23.07 -0.17 -6.54
CA CYS A 58 22.54 -1.22 -5.68
C CYS A 58 21.13 -1.67 -6.09
N ALA A 59 20.33 -0.74 -6.60
CA ALA A 59 18.95 -0.99 -6.96
C ALA A 59 18.78 -1.82 -8.24
N LYS A 60 19.80 -1.89 -9.11
CA LYS A 60 19.80 -2.76 -10.30
C LYS A 60 19.61 -4.23 -9.98
N ILE A 61 19.99 -4.65 -8.76
CA ILE A 61 19.86 -6.04 -8.29
C ILE A 61 18.44 -6.32 -7.80
N PHE A 62 17.69 -5.27 -7.43
CA PHE A 62 16.33 -5.45 -6.94
C PHE A 62 15.39 -5.82 -8.08
N PRO A 63 14.59 -6.88 -7.93
CA PRO A 63 13.58 -7.20 -8.91
C PRO A 63 12.57 -6.06 -8.98
N LYS A 64 12.03 -5.81 -10.17
CA LYS A 64 10.84 -4.96 -10.28
C LYS A 64 9.72 -5.65 -9.51
N MET A 65 8.97 -4.87 -8.74
CA MET A 65 7.79 -5.37 -8.04
C MET A 65 6.71 -4.29 -8.00
N PHE A 66 5.47 -4.70 -8.12
CA PHE A 66 4.28 -3.87 -8.01
C PHE A 66 3.38 -4.45 -6.94
N LEU A 67 3.37 -3.83 -5.75
CA LEU A 67 2.62 -4.36 -4.62
C LEU A 67 1.12 -4.10 -4.78
N ASP A 68 0.34 -5.17 -4.90
CA ASP A 68 -1.11 -5.15 -4.74
C ASP A 68 -1.51 -6.03 -3.56
N VAL A 69 -2.04 -5.41 -2.50
CA VAL A 69 -2.52 -6.13 -1.31
C VAL A 69 -3.69 -7.05 -1.63
N HIS A 70 -4.43 -6.79 -2.72
CA HIS A 70 -5.56 -7.60 -3.14
C HIS A 70 -5.17 -8.80 -4.01
N ASN A 71 -3.87 -9.03 -4.21
CA ASN A 71 -3.37 -10.17 -4.97
C ASN A 71 -2.94 -11.28 -4.02
N SER A 72 -3.39 -12.51 -4.23
CA SER A 72 -3.05 -13.64 -3.37
C SER A 72 -1.55 -13.97 -3.35
N CYS A 73 -0.84 -13.66 -4.43
CA CYS A 73 0.60 -13.92 -4.57
C CYS A 73 1.47 -12.89 -3.83
N VAL A 74 0.89 -11.82 -3.27
CA VAL A 74 1.64 -10.71 -2.66
C VAL A 74 2.56 -11.16 -1.54
N THR A 75 2.14 -12.12 -0.72
CA THR A 75 2.93 -12.62 0.41
C THR A 75 4.15 -13.42 -0.05
N ALA A 76 4.02 -14.21 -1.11
CA ALA A 76 5.13 -14.91 -1.74
C ALA A 76 6.11 -13.90 -2.34
N LYS A 77 5.60 -12.90 -3.09
CA LYS A 77 6.44 -11.87 -3.70
C LYS A 77 7.26 -11.07 -2.68
N LEU A 78 6.65 -10.73 -1.53
CA LEU A 78 7.34 -10.06 -0.43
C LEU A 78 8.46 -10.94 0.15
N ARG A 79 8.24 -12.25 0.28
CA ARG A 79 9.27 -13.20 0.77
C ARG A 79 10.46 -13.26 -0.18
N ASP A 80 10.22 -13.37 -1.48
CA ASP A 80 11.28 -13.43 -2.48
C ASP A 80 12.09 -12.13 -2.51
N PHE A 81 11.42 -10.99 -2.39
CA PHE A 81 12.09 -9.70 -2.30
C PHE A 81 12.96 -9.58 -1.04
N LEU A 82 12.46 -10.06 0.11
CA LEU A 82 13.25 -10.08 1.35
C LEU A 82 14.49 -10.97 1.22
N TYR A 83 14.36 -12.11 0.56
CA TYR A 83 15.50 -13.00 0.31
C TYR A 83 16.59 -12.31 -0.52
N VAL A 84 16.22 -11.56 -1.57
CA VAL A 84 17.18 -10.79 -2.37
C VAL A 84 17.83 -9.68 -1.55
N LEU A 85 17.06 -8.95 -0.74
CA LEU A 85 17.58 -7.89 0.13
C LEU A 85 18.56 -8.43 1.20
N GLU A 86 18.31 -9.64 1.71
CA GLU A 86 19.15 -10.29 2.71
C GLU A 86 20.44 -10.83 2.12
N ASN A 87 20.39 -11.30 0.87
CA ASN A 87 21.51 -11.93 0.18
C ASN A 87 22.16 -11.02 -0.88
N LEU A 88 22.12 -9.70 -0.67
CA LEU A 88 22.75 -8.72 -1.57
C LEU A 88 24.26 -9.03 -1.74
N PRO A 89 24.81 -9.15 -2.95
CA PRO A 89 26.22 -9.54 -3.14
C PRO A 89 27.21 -8.47 -2.67
N VAL A 90 26.77 -7.21 -2.58
CA VAL A 90 27.64 -6.07 -2.24
C VAL A 90 27.34 -5.56 -0.83
N GLU A 91 28.30 -5.72 0.09
CA GLU A 91 28.15 -5.32 1.50
C GLU A 91 27.82 -3.84 1.67
N HIS A 92 28.41 -2.96 0.85
CA HIS A 92 28.13 -1.53 0.93
C HIS A 92 26.65 -1.20 0.65
N CYS A 93 25.94 -2.05 -0.09
CA CYS A 93 24.52 -1.87 -0.40
C CYS A 93 23.66 -2.22 0.81
N ARG A 94 24.01 -3.30 1.52
CA ARG A 94 23.28 -3.77 2.71
C ARG A 94 23.21 -2.72 3.82
N VAL A 95 24.28 -1.95 3.99
CA VAL A 95 24.38 -0.92 5.03
C VAL A 95 23.79 0.44 4.63
N ARG A 96 23.38 0.64 3.36
CA ARG A 96 22.82 1.95 2.95
C ARG A 96 21.52 2.23 3.71
N PRO A 97 21.34 3.42 4.31
CA PRO A 97 20.16 3.73 5.12
C PRO A 97 18.82 3.51 4.40
N ARG A 98 18.75 3.83 3.10
CA ARG A 98 17.53 3.60 2.29
C ARG A 98 17.22 2.12 2.08
N ILE A 99 18.25 1.30 1.84
CA ILE A 99 18.08 -0.14 1.64
C ILE A 99 17.68 -0.81 2.96
N VAL A 100 18.30 -0.42 4.08
CA VAL A 100 17.92 -0.88 5.42
C VAL A 100 16.47 -0.48 5.75
N SER A 101 16.08 0.77 5.45
CA SER A 101 14.71 1.25 5.66
C SER A 101 13.70 0.48 4.80
N LEU A 102 14.02 0.26 3.52
CA LEU A 102 13.20 -0.53 2.60
C LEU A 102 13.01 -1.95 3.13
N LYS A 103 14.09 -2.63 3.53
CA LYS A 103 14.05 -3.97 4.13
C LYS A 103 13.09 -4.01 5.33
N ARG A 104 13.24 -3.09 6.29
CA ARG A 104 12.38 -3.03 7.48
C ARG A 104 10.91 -2.81 7.12
N LYS A 105 10.61 -1.93 6.17
CA LYS A 105 9.23 -1.68 5.73
C LYS A 105 8.63 -2.93 5.08
N ILE A 106 9.37 -3.62 4.22
CA ILE A 106 8.91 -4.86 3.57
C ILE A 106 8.71 -5.98 4.60
N GLN A 107 9.63 -6.15 5.55
CA GLN A 107 9.47 -7.11 6.66
C GLN A 107 8.21 -6.79 7.48
N THR A 108 7.97 -5.50 7.75
CA THR A 108 6.77 -5.06 8.48
C THR A 108 5.50 -5.36 7.68
N LEU A 109 5.50 -5.11 6.37
CA LEU A 109 4.34 -5.40 5.52
C LEU A 109 4.08 -6.91 5.45
N TYR A 110 5.12 -7.73 5.26
CA TYR A 110 5.03 -9.19 5.25
C TYR A 110 4.40 -9.71 6.54
N TYR A 111 4.85 -9.20 7.69
CA TYR A 111 4.29 -9.55 8.99
C TYR A 111 2.83 -9.08 9.14
N ILE A 112 2.53 -7.84 8.77
CA ILE A 112 1.17 -7.27 8.87
C ILE A 112 0.20 -8.08 8.02
N ILE A 113 0.51 -8.35 6.75
CA ILE A 113 -0.38 -9.12 5.86
C ILE A 113 -0.51 -10.57 6.35
N GLY A 114 0.61 -11.23 6.66
CA GLY A 114 0.62 -12.67 6.95
C GLY A 114 0.16 -13.06 8.35
N ARG A 115 0.24 -12.15 9.34
CA ARG A 115 -0.05 -12.47 10.75
C ARG A 115 -1.16 -11.61 11.33
N VAL A 116 -1.11 -10.30 11.11
CA VAL A 116 -2.02 -9.36 11.78
C VAL A 116 -3.33 -9.23 11.01
N CYS A 117 -3.27 -9.04 9.69
CA CYS A 117 -4.43 -8.78 8.82
C CYS A 117 -4.93 -10.04 8.10
N TYR A 118 -4.43 -11.23 8.41
CA TYR A 118 -4.64 -12.40 7.55
C TYR A 118 -6.12 -12.74 7.29
N ARG A 119 -7.03 -12.37 8.23
CA ARG A 119 -8.49 -12.54 8.08
C ARG A 119 -9.19 -11.36 7.39
N ASP A 120 -8.57 -10.18 7.41
CA ASP A 120 -9.12 -8.94 6.87
C ASP A 120 -8.70 -8.72 5.39
N MET A 121 -7.72 -9.49 4.91
CA MET A 121 -7.20 -9.40 3.56
C MET A 121 -8.10 -10.19 2.61
N VAL A 122 -8.80 -9.47 1.74
CA VAL A 122 -9.60 -10.06 0.66
C VAL A 122 -8.76 -10.03 -0.62
N TYR A 123 -8.50 -11.20 -1.20
CA TYR A 123 -7.82 -11.32 -2.49
C TYR A 123 -8.85 -11.25 -3.63
N LEU A 124 -8.70 -10.26 -4.50
CA LEU A 124 -9.56 -10.07 -5.67
C LEU A 124 -8.95 -10.68 -6.95
N THR A 125 -7.64 -10.97 -6.95
CA THR A 125 -6.94 -11.52 -8.11
C THR A 125 -5.84 -12.50 -7.70
N ASN A 126 -5.54 -13.44 -8.60
CA ASN A 126 -4.42 -14.40 -8.49
C ASN A 126 -3.41 -14.22 -9.65
N ASP A 127 -3.48 -13.11 -10.37
CA ASP A 127 -2.54 -12.78 -11.45
C ASP A 127 -1.17 -12.41 -10.86
N CYS A 128 -0.33 -13.42 -10.58
CA CYS A 128 0.98 -13.19 -9.98
C CYS A 128 1.90 -12.40 -10.92
N GLU A 129 1.71 -12.51 -12.25
CA GLU A 129 2.52 -11.81 -13.25
C GLU A 129 2.32 -10.29 -13.18
N ALA A 130 1.13 -9.84 -12.79
CA ALA A 130 0.86 -8.43 -12.52
C ALA A 130 1.76 -7.84 -11.42
N LEU A 131 2.23 -8.65 -10.46
CA LEU A 131 3.16 -8.20 -9.42
C LEU A 131 4.58 -7.96 -9.95
N ASP A 132 4.90 -8.50 -11.12
CA ASP A 132 6.21 -8.38 -11.77
C ASP A 132 6.21 -7.30 -12.84
N THR A 133 5.15 -7.26 -13.64
CA THR A 133 5.02 -6.37 -14.81
C THR A 133 4.29 -5.06 -14.49
N GLY A 134 3.45 -5.06 -13.44
CA GLY A 134 2.56 -3.95 -13.12
C GLY A 134 1.33 -3.87 -14.03
N ILE A 135 1.20 -4.79 -14.99
CA ILE A 135 0.06 -4.88 -15.91
C ILE A 135 -0.94 -5.85 -15.32
N LYS A 136 -2.13 -5.36 -14.94
CA LYS A 136 -3.23 -6.21 -14.49
C LYS A 136 -3.98 -6.71 -15.71
N HIS A 137 -4.06 -8.02 -15.90
CA HIS A 137 -4.93 -8.58 -16.94
C HIS A 137 -6.39 -8.53 -16.46
N PRO A 138 -7.32 -7.96 -17.24
CA PRO A 138 -8.73 -8.27 -17.09
C PRO A 138 -9.02 -9.52 -17.94
N HIS A 139 -9.62 -10.56 -17.36
CA HIS A 139 -10.41 -11.51 -18.15
C HIS A 139 -11.87 -11.64 -17.65
N TYR A 140 -12.27 -10.88 -16.63
CA TYR A 140 -13.64 -10.96 -16.12
C TYR A 140 -14.69 -10.46 -17.13
N THR A 141 -14.34 -9.45 -17.94
CA THR A 141 -15.24 -8.90 -18.97
C THR A 141 -15.42 -9.84 -20.16
N GLU A 142 -14.43 -10.67 -20.47
CA GLU A 142 -14.49 -11.55 -21.64
C GLU A 142 -15.30 -12.82 -21.36
N TYR A 143 -15.18 -13.40 -20.17
CA TYR A 143 -16.06 -14.50 -19.75
C TYR A 143 -17.52 -14.06 -19.57
N THR A 144 -17.76 -12.83 -19.11
CA THR A 144 -19.13 -12.30 -18.98
C THR A 144 -19.75 -12.03 -20.35
N LEU A 145 -18.97 -11.54 -21.32
CA LEU A 145 -19.41 -11.35 -22.70
C LEU A 145 -19.69 -12.68 -23.41
N GLN A 146 -18.81 -13.67 -23.26
CA GLN A 146 -19.01 -15.01 -23.82
C GLN A 146 -20.26 -15.69 -23.26
N LEU A 147 -20.53 -15.56 -21.96
CA LEU A 147 -21.73 -16.13 -21.34
C LEU A 147 -23.02 -15.44 -21.80
N LEU A 148 -22.97 -14.13 -22.10
CA LEU A 148 -24.10 -13.38 -22.66
C LEU A 148 -24.34 -13.72 -24.15
N GLU A 149 -23.29 -14.08 -24.89
CA GLU A 149 -23.36 -14.48 -26.30
C GLU A 149 -23.79 -15.94 -26.48
N GLU A 150 -23.42 -16.85 -25.57
CA GLU A 150 -23.89 -18.25 -25.58
C GLU A 150 -25.35 -18.42 -25.13
N THR A 151 -25.95 -17.41 -24.50
CA THR A 151 -27.33 -17.45 -24.00
C THR A 151 -28.33 -16.64 -24.82
N SER A 152 -27.90 -16.05 -25.95
CA SER A 152 -28.74 -15.29 -26.89
C SER A 152 -29.07 -16.06 -28.17
#